data_AF-E0V944-F1
#
_entry.id   AF-E0V944-F1
#
_cell.length_a   1.000
_cell.length_b   1.000
_cell.length_c   1.000
_cell.angle_alpha   90.00
_cell.angle_beta   90.00
_cell.angle_gamma   90.00
#
_symmetry.space_group_name_H-M   'P 1'
#
loop_
_entity.id
_entity.type
_entity.pdbx_description
1 polymer ?
#
loop_
_entity_poly.entity_id
_entity_poly.type
_entity_poly.pdbx_seq_one_letter_code
_entity_poly.pdbx_strand_id
1 'polypeptide(L)'
;MSEFERNIVQFFDELGVSCSDKTLQKCLELCKRHNVVDAEEFVDTWMAYSVSYLGGEGPNETNLIKFERENYIKKPAACTKSSETISTKSLPAVYGGSSMKERDETARIIMAYNETTPKTKFFWKIWKMGNYVFFGLVKF
;
A
#
# COMPACT_ATOMS: atom_id res chain seq x y z
N MET A 1 8.17 -1.98 28.26
CA MET A 1 8.27 -1.61 26.84
C MET A 1 8.81 -2.81 26.08
N SER A 2 7.97 -3.46 25.29
CA SER A 2 8.31 -4.67 24.54
C SER A 2 9.30 -4.38 23.40
N GLU A 3 9.97 -5.40 22.86
CA GLU A 3 10.89 -5.24 21.72
C GLU A 3 10.16 -4.71 20.49
N PHE A 4 8.97 -5.23 20.22
CA PHE A 4 8.09 -4.77 19.14
C PHE A 4 7.74 -3.29 19.24
N GLU A 5 7.41 -2.80 20.44
CA GLU A 5 7.16 -1.38 20.71
C GLU A 5 8.36 -0.49 20.38
N ARG A 6 9.56 -0.95 20.75
CA ARG A 6 10.81 -0.21 20.46
C ARG A 6 11.06 -0.13 18.96
N ASN A 7 10.85 -1.24 18.24
CA ASN A 7 11.06 -1.30 16.80
C ASN A 7 10.11 -0.34 16.06
N ILE A 8 8.83 -0.28 16.46
CA ILE A 8 7.88 0.68 15.88
C ILE A 8 8.37 2.12 16.07
N VAL A 9 8.75 2.50 17.30
CA VAL A 9 9.24 3.85 17.58
C VAL A 9 10.51 4.15 16.78
N GLN A 10 11.43 3.20 16.72
CA GLN A 10 12.68 3.35 15.99
C GLN A 10 12.44 3.54 14.50
N PHE A 11 11.62 2.70 13.86
CA PHE A 11 11.31 2.85 12.44
C PHE A 11 10.61 4.17 12.13
N PHE A 12 9.69 4.62 13.00
CA PHE A 12 9.09 5.95 12.85
C PHE A 12 10.10 7.08 13.01
N ASP A 13 11.05 6.97 13.96
CA ASP A 13 12.09 7.96 14.18
C ASP A 13 13.09 8.03 13.00
N GLU A 14 13.44 6.87 12.43
CA GLU A 14 14.23 6.75 11.20
C GLU A 14 13.55 7.45 10.01
N LEU A 15 12.21 7.45 9.99
CA LEU A 15 11.38 8.17 9.01
C LEU A 15 11.19 9.65 9.33
N GLY A 16 11.71 10.15 10.46
CA GLY A 16 11.52 11.52 10.93
C GLY A 16 10.11 11.82 11.43
N VAL A 17 9.38 10.77 11.83
CA VAL A 17 7.99 10.84 12.28
C VAL A 17 7.94 10.65 13.80
N SER A 18 7.50 11.67 14.53
CA SER A 18 7.36 11.58 15.98
C SER A 18 6.11 10.78 16.39
N CYS A 19 6.30 9.60 16.99
CA CYS A 19 5.22 8.84 17.62
C CYS A 19 5.05 9.26 19.08
N SER A 20 3.89 9.83 19.43
CA SER A 20 3.53 10.07 20.84
C SER A 20 3.12 8.76 21.53
N ASP A 21 3.23 8.69 22.86
CA ASP A 21 2.82 7.49 23.62
C ASP A 21 1.39 7.04 23.35
N LYS A 22 0.46 8.00 23.19
CA LYS A 22 -0.95 7.73 22.87
C LYS A 22 -1.08 7.10 21.48
N THR A 23 -0.36 7.67 20.51
CA THR A 23 -0.33 7.15 19.14
C THR A 23 0.30 5.77 19.08
N LEU A 24 1.41 5.55 19.80
CA LEU A 24 2.10 4.27 19.87
C LEU A 24 1.19 3.18 20.44
N GLN A 25 0.48 3.48 21.53
CA GLN A 25 -0.51 2.57 22.09
C GLN A 25 -1.56 2.17 21.05
N LYS A 26 -2.00 3.11 20.23
CA LYS A 26 -2.97 2.84 19.17
C LYS A 26 -2.40 1.98 18.05
N CYS A 27 -1.15 2.20 17.65
CA CYS A 27 -0.44 1.35 16.69
C CYS A 27 -0.37 -0.10 17.19
N LEU A 28 -0.04 -0.30 18.47
CA LEU A 28 0.04 -1.64 19.08
C LEU A 28 -1.32 -2.33 19.13
N GLU A 29 -2.38 -1.59 19.47
CA GLU A 29 -3.75 -2.12 19.44
C GLU A 29 -4.12 -2.63 18.05
N LEU A 30 -3.77 -1.88 17.00
CA LEU A 30 -4.00 -2.26 15.62
C LEU A 30 -3.19 -3.48 15.22
N CYS A 31 -1.90 -3.52 15.58
CA CYS A 31 -1.04 -4.66 15.31
C CYS A 31 -1.59 -5.94 15.96
N LYS A 32 -2.01 -5.85 17.23
CA LYS A 32 -2.63 -6.99 17.94
C LYS A 32 -3.96 -7.42 17.33
N ARG A 33 -4.80 -6.47 16.93
CA ARG A 33 -6.13 -6.76 16.37
C ARG A 33 -6.06 -7.45 15.01
N HIS A 34 -5.09 -7.05 14.18
CA HIS A 34 -4.92 -7.57 12.82
C HIS A 34 -3.81 -8.63 12.71
N ASN A 35 -3.29 -9.10 13.85
CA ASN A 35 -2.20 -10.08 13.93
C ASN A 35 -0.96 -9.71 13.12
N VAL A 36 -0.59 -8.43 13.13
CA VAL A 36 0.65 -7.97 12.52
C VAL A 36 1.79 -8.32 13.46
N VAL A 37 2.68 -9.20 13.00
CA VAL A 37 3.79 -9.76 13.78
C VAL A 37 5.07 -8.95 13.57
N ASP A 38 5.19 -8.28 12.42
CA ASP A 38 6.35 -7.50 12.04
C ASP A 38 6.09 -5.99 12.18
N ALA A 39 6.99 -5.33 12.91
CA ALA A 39 6.91 -3.89 13.15
C ALA A 39 7.25 -3.11 11.87
N GLU A 40 8.15 -3.62 11.04
CA GLU A 40 8.54 -2.99 9.78
C GLU A 40 7.36 -3.01 8.80
N GLU A 41 6.71 -4.17 8.63
CA GLU A 41 5.51 -4.32 7.79
C GLU A 41 4.39 -3.35 8.19
N PHE A 42 4.16 -3.16 9.50
CA PHE A 42 3.18 -2.20 9.98
C PHE A 42 3.53 -0.76 9.56
N VAL A 43 4.77 -0.35 9.79
CA VAL A 43 5.23 1.02 9.51
C VAL A 43 5.23 1.29 8.01
N ASP A 44 5.68 0.33 7.19
CA ASP A 44 5.62 0.43 5.73
C ASP A 44 4.19 0.59 5.21
N THR A 45 3.27 -0.22 5.74
CA THR A 45 1.86 -0.14 5.35
C THR A 45 1.24 1.19 5.77
N TRP A 46 1.59 1.68 6.97
CA TRP A 46 1.19 3.00 7.42
C TRP A 46 1.73 4.11 6.51
N MET A 47 3.02 4.06 6.13
CA MET A 47 3.65 5.06 5.28
C MET A 47 3.06 5.07 3.87
N ALA A 48 2.76 3.89 3.32
CA ALA A 48 2.06 3.80 2.05
C ALA A 48 0.68 4.47 2.10
N TYR A 49 -0.06 4.28 3.19
CA TYR A 49 -1.36 4.91 3.40
C TYR A 49 -1.24 6.42 3.63
N SER A 50 -0.30 6.86 4.48
CA SER A 50 -0.17 8.27 4.84
C SER A 50 0.16 9.11 3.61
N VAL A 51 1.05 8.64 2.73
CA VAL A 51 1.37 9.36 1.48
C VAL A 51 0.19 9.34 0.51
N SER A 52 -0.49 8.19 0.39
CA SER A 52 -1.57 8.04 -0.60
C SER A 52 -2.84 8.82 -0.23
N TYR A 53 -3.12 9.00 1.05
CA TYR A 53 -4.41 9.55 1.52
C TYR A 53 -4.30 10.75 2.47
N LEU A 54 -3.16 10.94 3.13
CA LEU A 54 -2.94 11.98 4.14
C LEU A 54 -1.81 12.95 3.75
N GLY A 55 -1.27 12.86 2.54
CA GLY A 55 -0.17 13.71 2.08
C GLY A 55 1.14 13.55 2.87
N GLY A 56 1.34 12.41 3.54
CA GLY A 56 2.51 12.13 4.35
C GLY A 56 2.43 12.61 5.80
N GLU A 57 1.23 12.93 6.31
CA GLU A 57 1.05 13.24 7.74
C GLU A 57 1.45 12.08 8.66
N GLY A 58 1.95 12.43 9.84
CA GLY A 58 2.32 11.47 10.88
C GLY A 58 1.12 10.73 11.49
N PRO A 59 1.38 9.68 12.28
CA PRO A 59 0.35 8.89 12.94
C PRO A 59 -0.37 9.72 14.01
N ASN A 60 -1.68 9.79 13.86
CA ASN A 60 -2.61 10.44 14.78
C ASN A 60 -3.78 9.48 15.01
N GLU A 61 -4.42 9.50 16.17
CA GLU A 61 -5.53 8.61 16.53
C GLU A 61 -6.63 8.60 15.46
N THR A 62 -7.04 9.78 14.98
CA THR A 62 -8.06 9.93 13.93
C THR A 62 -7.63 9.30 12.61
N ASN A 63 -6.35 9.45 12.26
CA ASN A 63 -5.80 8.96 11.00
C ASN A 63 -5.57 7.43 11.06
N LEU A 64 -5.16 6.90 12.22
CA LEU A 64 -5.02 5.47 12.48
C LEU A 64 -6.36 4.72 12.41
N ILE A 65 -7.46 5.35 12.85
CA ILE A 65 -8.81 4.77 12.70
C ILE A 65 -9.21 4.67 11.22
N LYS A 66 -8.87 5.68 10.41
CA LYS A 66 -9.15 5.65 8.96
C LYS A 66 -8.27 4.61 8.25
N PHE A 67 -6.98 4.56 8.62
CA PHE A 67 -6.03 3.57 8.16
C PHE A 67 -6.54 2.14 8.39
N GLU A 68 -7.06 1.87 9.59
CA GLU A 68 -7.60 0.57 9.94
C GLU A 68 -8.75 0.14 9.01
N ARG A 69 -9.70 1.05 8.78
CA ARG A 69 -10.86 0.78 7.92
C ARG A 69 -10.46 0.51 6.48
N GLU A 70 -9.47 1.24 5.96
CA GLU A 70 -9.06 1.10 4.56
C GLU A 70 -8.15 -0.11 4.32
N ASN A 71 -7.20 -0.37 5.21
CA ASN A 71 -6.16 -1.38 4.98
C ASN A 71 -6.52 -2.78 5.50
N TYR A 72 -7.28 -2.85 6.59
CA TYR A 72 -7.57 -4.14 7.24
C TYR A 72 -9.04 -4.58 7.14
N ILE A 73 -9.99 -3.65 7.07
CA ILE A 73 -11.42 -3.97 6.99
C ILE A 73 -11.89 -4.13 5.54
N LYS A 74 -11.34 -3.37 4.59
CA LYS A 74 -11.67 -3.50 3.16
C LYS A 74 -10.84 -4.58 2.48
N LYS A 75 -11.20 -5.84 2.72
CA LYS A 75 -11.05 -6.90 1.71
C LYS A 75 -12.41 -7.56 1.50
N PRO A 76 -13.04 -7.30 0.36
CA PRO A 76 -13.28 -8.41 -0.56
C PRO A 76 -12.55 -8.18 -1.89
N ALA A 77 -12.20 -9.28 -2.54
CA ALA A 77 -11.46 -9.34 -3.78
C ALA A 77 -11.96 -8.35 -4.86
N ALA A 78 -10.98 -7.83 -5.61
CA ALA A 78 -11.08 -7.14 -6.89
C ALA A 78 -11.50 -5.65 -6.91
N CYS A 79 -10.65 -4.90 -7.63
CA CYS A 79 -10.90 -3.66 -8.35
C CYS A 79 -10.72 -2.33 -7.59
N THR A 80 -9.48 -1.83 -7.66
CA THR A 80 -9.11 -0.45 -8.00
C THR A 80 -10.27 0.50 -8.29
N LYS A 81 -10.40 1.54 -7.46
CA LYS A 81 -11.02 2.79 -7.86
C LYS A 81 -10.13 3.95 -7.42
N SER A 82 -9.11 4.23 -8.24
CA SER A 82 -8.63 5.60 -8.41
C SER A 82 -9.73 6.39 -9.14
N SER A 83 -9.99 7.59 -8.63
CA SER A 83 -10.96 8.58 -9.10
C SER A 83 -10.73 8.99 -10.56
N GLU A 84 -11.79 9.12 -11.37
CA GLU A 84 -12.02 10.27 -12.27
C GLU A 84 -13.31 10.14 -13.11
N THR A 85 -14.15 11.16 -13.02
CA THR A 85 -15.21 11.48 -13.98
C THR A 85 -14.60 12.00 -15.27
N ILE A 86 -14.47 11.17 -16.32
CA ILE A 86 -14.27 11.66 -17.70
C ILE A 86 -15.06 10.81 -18.71
N SER A 87 -16.07 11.45 -19.29
CA SER A 87 -16.56 11.40 -20.68
C SER A 87 -16.65 10.05 -21.41
N THR A 88 -17.90 9.65 -21.66
CA THR A 88 -18.35 8.72 -22.70
C THR A 88 -17.74 9.02 -24.08
N LYS A 89 -16.65 8.36 -24.46
CA LYS A 89 -16.19 8.29 -25.87
C LYS A 89 -15.63 6.91 -26.19
N SER A 90 -16.46 6.11 -26.86
CA SER A 90 -16.11 5.17 -27.94
C SER A 90 -14.89 4.24 -27.71
N LEU A 91 -15.14 2.99 -27.32
CA LEU A 91 -14.20 1.89 -27.57
C LEU A 91 -14.23 1.53 -29.08
N PRO A 92 -13.07 1.24 -29.70
CA PRO A 92 -13.02 0.81 -31.09
C PRO A 92 -13.62 -0.60 -31.25
N ALA A 93 -14.38 -0.80 -32.32
CA ALA A 93 -14.96 -2.09 -32.67
C ALA A 93 -13.85 -3.07 -33.07
N VAL A 94 -13.63 -4.09 -32.23
CA VAL A 94 -12.74 -5.23 -32.55
C VAL A 94 -13.52 -6.22 -33.42
N TYR A 95 -13.21 -6.27 -34.72
CA TYR A 95 -13.70 -7.32 -35.61
C TYR A 95 -12.88 -8.60 -35.39
N GLY A 96 -13.35 -9.46 -34.48
CA GLY A 96 -12.77 -10.78 -34.25
C GLY A 96 -13.17 -11.77 -35.34
N GLY A 97 -12.23 -12.16 -36.19
CA GLY A 97 -12.34 -13.32 -37.07
C GLY A 97 -12.27 -14.61 -36.25
N SER A 98 -13.17 -15.56 -36.53
CA SER A 98 -13.19 -16.89 -35.91
C SER A 98 -11.93 -17.70 -36.26
N SER A 99 -11.23 -18.21 -35.24
CA SER A 99 -10.43 -19.43 -35.35
C SER A 99 -10.53 -20.26 -34.07
N MET A 100 -11.26 -21.37 -34.14
CA MET A 100 -11.58 -22.28 -33.02
C MET A 100 -10.40 -23.14 -32.51
N LYS A 101 -9.15 -22.73 -32.71
CA LYS A 101 -7.94 -23.44 -32.19
C LYS A 101 -7.13 -22.63 -31.18
N GLU A 102 -7.59 -21.42 -30.83
CA GLU A 102 -6.78 -20.41 -30.15
C GLU A 102 -7.26 -20.13 -28.70
N ARG A 103 -8.02 -21.05 -28.08
CA ARG A 103 -8.53 -20.86 -26.71
C ARG A 103 -7.52 -21.32 -25.65
N ASP A 104 -6.72 -22.34 -25.96
CA ASP A 104 -5.71 -22.87 -25.04
C ASP A 104 -4.41 -22.05 -25.07
N GLU A 105 -4.00 -21.58 -26.25
CA GLU A 105 -2.83 -20.71 -26.43
C GLU A 105 -3.02 -19.37 -25.72
N THR A 106 -4.17 -18.72 -25.93
CA THR A 106 -4.48 -17.43 -25.30
C THR A 106 -4.62 -17.56 -23.79
N ALA A 107 -5.19 -18.66 -23.28
CA ALA A 107 -5.23 -18.93 -21.84
C ALA A 107 -3.84 -19.11 -21.25
N ARG A 108 -2.94 -19.83 -21.93
CA ARG A 108 -1.53 -19.99 -21.52
C ARG A 108 -0.78 -18.65 -21.53
N ILE A 109 -0.98 -17.84 -22.57
CA ILE A 109 -0.38 -16.50 -22.69
C ILE A 109 -0.88 -15.61 -21.54
N ILE A 110 -2.19 -15.55 -21.29
CA ILE A 110 -2.79 -14.76 -20.19
C ILE A 110 -2.26 -15.21 -18.82
N MET A 111 -2.10 -16.53 -18.60
CA MET A 111 -1.52 -17.04 -17.35
C MET A 111 -0.04 -16.66 -17.20
N ALA A 112 0.75 -16.70 -18.27
CA ALA A 112 2.17 -16.33 -18.25
C ALA A 112 2.39 -14.85 -17.87
N TYR A 113 1.49 -13.95 -18.29
CA TYR A 113 1.53 -12.53 -17.87
C TYR A 113 1.20 -12.34 -16.38
N ASN A 114 0.31 -13.16 -15.82
CA ASN A 114 0.00 -13.14 -14.38
C ASN A 114 1.12 -13.78 -13.53
N GLU A 115 1.90 -14.70 -14.07
CA GLU A 115 3.02 -15.35 -13.37
C GLU A 115 4.30 -14.50 -13.36
N THR A 116 4.52 -13.65 -14.36
CA THR A 116 5.76 -12.86 -14.51
C THR A 116 5.66 -11.43 -14.02
N THR A 117 4.56 -11.02 -13.39
CA THR A 117 4.57 -9.72 -12.73
C THR A 117 5.46 -9.87 -11.49
N PRO A 118 6.66 -9.25 -11.40
CA PRO A 118 7.34 -9.18 -10.13
C PRO A 118 6.32 -8.57 -9.17
N LYS A 119 6.04 -9.24 -8.06
CA LYS A 119 5.41 -8.60 -6.91
C LYS A 119 6.42 -7.54 -6.48
N THR A 120 6.36 -6.37 -7.10
CA THR A 120 7.28 -5.28 -6.84
C THR A 120 7.09 -4.94 -5.39
N LYS A 121 8.06 -5.36 -4.57
CA LYS A 121 8.19 -4.87 -3.21
C LYS A 121 8.47 -3.40 -3.38
N PHE A 122 7.48 -2.57 -3.07
CA PHE A 122 7.63 -1.13 -3.14
C PHE A 122 8.61 -0.75 -2.04
N PHE A 123 9.83 -0.41 -2.42
CA PHE A 123 10.82 0.08 -1.48
C PHE A 123 10.71 1.60 -1.48
N TRP A 124 10.26 2.15 -0.37
CA TRP A 124 10.23 3.60 -0.17
C TRP A 124 11.66 4.08 0.01
N LYS A 125 12.16 4.89 -0.95
CA LYS A 125 13.49 5.47 -0.81
C LYS A 125 13.35 6.84 -0.16
N ILE A 126 13.87 6.92 1.06
CA ILE A 126 13.84 8.12 1.88
C ILE A 126 15.02 9.01 1.47
N TRP A 127 14.73 10.23 1.04
CA TRP A 127 15.73 11.27 0.80
C TRP A 127 15.65 12.32 1.90
N LYS A 128 16.72 12.50 2.65
CA LYS A 128 16.84 13.56 3.65
C LYS A 128 17.61 14.73 3.05
N MET A 129 16.92 15.83 2.76
CA MET A 129 17.54 17.10 2.36
C MET A 129 17.26 18.16 3.42
N GLY A 130 18.25 18.40 4.29
CA GLY A 130 18.10 19.34 5.41
C GLY A 130 17.02 18.90 6.41
N ASN A 131 16.09 19.80 6.74
CA ASN A 131 14.94 19.51 7.61
C ASN A 131 13.76 18.86 6.87
N TYR A 132 13.88 18.58 5.57
CA TYR A 132 12.82 18.00 4.76
C TYR A 132 13.11 16.53 4.44
N VAL A 133 12.09 15.69 4.67
CA VAL A 133 12.09 14.27 4.30
C VAL A 133 11.23 14.10 3.06
N PHE A 134 11.85 13.67 1.98
CA PHE A 134 11.18 13.35 0.72
C PHE A 134 10.98 11.84 0.61
N PHE A 135 9.73 11.44 0.40
CA PHE A 135 9.35 10.06 0.17
C PHE A 135 9.21 9.82 -1.33
N GLY A 136 10.16 9.09 -1.91
CA GLY A 136 10.16 8.73 -3.32
C GLY A 136 9.82 7.25 -3.51
N LEU A 137 8.79 6.96 -4.30
CA LEU A 137 8.50 5.59 -4.73
C LEU A 137 9.58 5.15 -5.73
N VAL A 138 10.47 4.23 -5.34
CA VAL A 138 11.48 3.68 -6.25
C VAL A 138 10.99 2.34 -6.75
N LYS A 139 10.82 2.25 -8.08
CA LYS A 139 10.46 1.05 -8.80
C LYS A 139 11.75 0.36 -9.23
N PHE A 140 12.01 -0.85 -8.77
CA PHE A 140 13.04 -1.74 -9.32
C PHE A 140 12.43 -2.63 -10.40
#